data_AF-A0A256Y6X5-F1
#
_entry.id   AF-A0A256Y6X5-F1
#
_cell.length_a   1.000
_cell.length_b   1.000
_cell.length_c   1.000
_cell.angle_alpha   90.00
_cell.angle_beta   90.00
_cell.angle_gamma   90.00
#
_symmetry.space_group_name_H-M   'P 1'
#
loop_
_entity.id
_entity.type
_entity.pdbx_description
1 polymer ?
#
loop_
_entity_poly.entity_id
_entity_poly.type
_entity_poly.pdbx_seq_one_letter_code
_entity_poly.pdbx_strand_id
1 'polypeptide(L)'
;MAIGITFMIVAVIVVFIWILVEAKRMKHKIFAIFLIILIIFSYVSFVAVIKNNDDINLKTASGIAIAGKVYLVWLGGVLKNVKSITAYALKQDWKATNKTVEEAEVQKEDKPTIWDRIKS
;
A
#
# COMPACT_ATOMS: atom_id res chain seq x y z
N MET A 1 30.71 1.13 -16.92
CA MET A 1 29.24 1.22 -16.72
C MET A 1 28.79 0.94 -15.29
N ALA A 2 29.39 0.00 -14.54
CA ALA A 2 29.01 -0.31 -13.15
C ALA A 2 29.32 0.82 -12.14
N ILE A 3 30.48 1.48 -12.27
CA ILE A 3 30.98 2.46 -11.29
C ILE A 3 30.08 3.70 -11.19
N GLY A 4 29.54 4.19 -12.31
CA GLY A 4 28.65 5.36 -12.31
C GLY A 4 27.32 5.09 -11.60
N ILE A 5 26.79 3.87 -11.70
CA ILE A 5 25.56 3.47 -11.01
C ILE A 5 25.81 3.36 -9.51
N THR A 6 26.97 2.84 -9.08
CA THR A 6 27.34 2.77 -7.67
C THR A 6 27.45 4.16 -7.05
N PHE A 7 28.11 5.10 -7.72
CA PHE A 7 28.20 6.48 -7.23
C PHE A 7 26.84 7.19 -7.19
N MET A 8 25.95 6.88 -8.14
CA MET A 8 24.58 7.40 -8.14
C MET A 8 23.78 6.87 -6.94
N ILE A 9 23.91 5.58 -6.61
CA ILE A 9 23.26 4.96 -5.45
C ILE A 9 23.81 5.55 -4.15
N VAL A 10 25.13 5.72 -4.03
CA VAL A 10 25.76 6.31 -2.85
C VAL A 10 25.31 7.77 -2.65
N ALA A 11 25.24 8.56 -3.73
CA ALA A 11 24.73 9.93 -3.68
C ALA A 11 23.27 9.98 -3.19
N VAL A 12 22.42 9.06 -3.65
CA VAL A 12 21.03 8.94 -3.20
C VAL A 12 20.96 8.60 -1.71
N ILE A 13 21.82 7.72 -1.21
CA ILE A 13 21.87 7.32 0.21
C ILE A 13 22.34 8.48 1.10
N VAL A 14 23.32 9.27 0.66
CA VAL A 14 23.79 10.44 1.41
C VAL A 14 22.70 11.50 1.52
N VAL A 15 22.01 11.79 0.41
CA VAL A 15 20.84 12.69 0.40
C VAL A 15 19.72 12.14 1.29
N PHE A 16 19.51 10.83 1.29
CA PHE A 16 18.53 10.16 2.14
C PHE A 16 18.82 10.33 3.64
N ILE A 17 20.07 10.08 4.08
CA ILE A 17 20.48 10.25 5.47
C ILE A 17 20.34 11.70 5.92
N TRP A 18 20.69 12.66 5.06
CA TRP A 18 20.51 14.09 5.34
C TRP A 18 19.04 14.47 5.54
N ILE A 19 18.14 13.94 4.70
CA ILE A 19 16.70 14.17 4.80
C ILE A 19 16.12 13.58 6.10
N LEU A 20 16.63 12.44 6.57
CA LEU A 20 16.22 11.83 7.84
C LEU A 20 16.60 12.68 9.06
N VAL A 21 17.81 13.25 9.06
CA VAL A 21 18.28 14.16 10.13
C VAL A 21 17.42 15.43 10.16
N GLU A 22 17.10 15.97 8.99
CA GLU A 22 16.32 17.19 8.88
C GLU A 22 14.84 16.94 9.18
N ALA A 23 14.28 15.74 8.97
CA ALA A 23 12.86 15.38 9.14
C ALA A 23 12.21 15.81 10.48
N LYS A 24 12.97 16.13 11.53
CA LYS A 24 12.49 16.51 12.87
C LYS A 24 11.77 17.88 12.99
N ARG A 25 11.81 18.78 11.98
CA ARG A 25 11.18 20.14 12.00
C ARG A 25 9.90 20.23 11.13
N MET A 26 8.90 19.42 11.46
CA MET A 26 7.87 18.79 10.60
C MET A 26 6.76 19.68 9.99
N LYS A 27 6.56 19.56 8.67
CA LYS A 27 5.28 19.63 7.90
C LYS A 27 5.54 19.44 6.39
N HIS A 28 6.56 20.10 5.83
CA HIS A 28 7.05 19.84 4.46
C HIS A 28 7.82 18.51 4.33
N LYS A 29 8.25 17.95 5.47
CA LYS A 29 9.13 16.77 5.57
C LYS A 29 8.42 15.44 5.34
N ILE A 30 7.13 15.34 5.69
CA ILE A 30 6.34 14.12 5.44
C ILE A 30 6.08 13.93 3.94
N PHE A 31 5.85 15.03 3.22
CA PHE A 31 5.67 15.01 1.77
C PHE A 31 6.96 14.63 1.06
N ALA A 32 8.12 15.11 1.55
CA ALA A 32 9.43 14.69 1.03
C ALA A 32 9.70 13.19 1.25
N ILE A 33 9.43 12.67 2.44
CA ILE A 33 9.56 11.23 2.73
C ILE A 33 8.63 10.41 1.83
N PHE A 34 7.38 10.83 1.67
CA PHE A 34 6.43 10.23 0.74
C PHE A 34 6.97 10.24 -0.69
N LEU A 35 7.52 11.36 -1.17
CA LEU A 35 8.08 11.50 -2.51
C LEU A 35 9.27 10.54 -2.73
N ILE A 36 10.13 10.39 -1.74
CA ILE A 36 11.28 9.48 -1.81
C ILE A 36 10.81 8.04 -1.90
N ILE A 37 9.89 7.63 -1.01
CA ILE A 37 9.29 6.29 -1.06
C ILE A 37 8.62 6.07 -2.42
N LEU A 38 7.92 7.06 -2.95
CA LEU A 38 7.26 6.99 -4.24
C LEU A 38 8.27 6.82 -5.39
N ILE A 39 9.40 7.52 -5.37
CA ILE A 39 10.47 7.39 -6.37
C ILE A 39 11.11 6.01 -6.29
N ILE A 40 11.47 5.55 -5.07
CA ILE A 40 12.06 4.22 -4.87
C ILE A 40 11.10 3.13 -5.32
N PHE A 41 9.83 3.21 -4.89
CA PHE A 41 8.78 2.29 -5.30
C PHE A 41 8.60 2.27 -6.81
N SER A 42 8.54 3.44 -7.45
CA SER A 42 8.39 3.55 -8.91
C SER A 42 9.57 2.94 -9.65
N TYR A 43 10.80 3.17 -9.19
CA TYR A 43 11.99 2.58 -9.80
C TYR A 43 12.02 1.06 -9.63
N VAL A 44 11.80 0.55 -8.41
CA VAL A 44 11.83 -0.89 -8.12
C VAL A 44 10.74 -1.62 -8.90
N SER A 45 9.53 -1.08 -8.92
CA SER A 45 8.42 -1.67 -9.69
C SER A 45 8.67 -1.61 -11.20
N PHE A 46 9.22 -0.51 -11.73
CA PHE A 46 9.61 -0.40 -13.14
C PHE A 46 10.60 -1.49 -13.53
N VAL A 47 11.67 -1.67 -12.74
CA VAL A 47 12.66 -2.73 -12.97
C VAL A 47 12.02 -4.11 -12.87
N ALA A 48 11.17 -4.37 -11.86
CA ALA A 48 10.52 -5.66 -11.68
C ALA A 48 9.58 -6.02 -12.84
N VAL A 49 8.82 -5.04 -13.35
CA VAL A 49 7.89 -5.22 -14.48
C VAL A 49 8.67 -5.52 -15.77
N ILE A 50 9.79 -4.84 -15.99
CA ILE A 50 10.55 -4.96 -17.24
C ILE A 50 11.49 -6.16 -17.24
N LYS A 51 11.97 -6.62 -16.07
CA LYS A 51 12.94 -7.72 -15.94
C LYS A 51 12.52 -9.00 -16.66
N ASN A 52 11.22 -9.27 -16.78
CA ASN A 52 10.69 -10.47 -17.41
C ASN A 52 10.37 -10.29 -18.91
N ASN A 53 10.78 -9.16 -19.52
CA ASN A 53 10.53 -8.84 -20.92
C ASN A 53 11.85 -8.70 -21.67
N ASP A 54 12.35 -9.81 -22.21
CA ASP A 54 13.63 -9.88 -22.92
C ASP A 54 13.66 -9.03 -24.21
N ASP A 55 12.48 -8.72 -24.77
CA ASP A 55 12.33 -7.88 -25.97
C ASP A 55 12.55 -6.38 -25.72
N ILE A 56 12.65 -5.95 -24.46
CA ILE A 56 12.75 -4.53 -24.10
C ILE A 56 14.21 -4.09 -24.00
N ASN A 57 14.72 -3.50 -25.09
CA ASN A 57 16.03 -2.88 -25.10
C ASN A 57 15.98 -1.38 -24.74
N LEU A 58 16.26 -1.07 -23.46
CA LEU A 58 16.27 0.30 -22.92
C LEU A 58 17.34 1.23 -23.53
N LYS A 59 18.28 0.70 -24.35
CA LYS A 59 19.27 1.53 -25.08
C LYS A 59 18.72 2.12 -26.37
N THR A 60 17.47 1.80 -26.73
CA THR A 60 16.82 2.28 -27.96
C THR A 60 15.61 3.13 -27.62
N ALA A 61 15.32 4.15 -28.45
CA ALA A 61 14.14 4.99 -28.26
C ALA A 61 12.84 4.16 -28.31
N SER A 62 12.77 3.17 -29.20
CA SER A 62 11.65 2.23 -29.30
C SER A 62 11.47 1.41 -28.01
N GLY A 63 12.56 0.83 -27.47
CA GLY A 63 12.50 0.07 -26.23
C GLY A 63 12.10 0.89 -25.01
N ILE A 64 12.50 2.17 -24.94
CA ILE A 64 12.03 3.10 -23.90
C ILE A 64 10.53 3.36 -24.02
N ALA A 65 10.01 3.58 -25.23
CA ALA A 65 8.59 3.79 -25.46
C ALA A 65 7.75 2.55 -25.08
N ILE A 66 8.23 1.36 -25.45
CA ILE A 66 7.59 0.09 -25.09
C ILE A 66 7.62 -0.11 -23.57
N ALA A 67 8.77 0.08 -22.93
CA ALA A 67 8.93 -0.01 -21.47
C ALA A 67 7.95 0.92 -20.73
N GLY A 68 7.85 2.17 -21.18
CA GLY A 68 6.92 3.14 -20.62
C GLY A 68 5.47 2.69 -20.75
N LYS A 69 5.07 2.19 -21.93
CA LYS A 69 3.72 1.66 -22.15
C LYS A 69 3.41 0.48 -21.24
N VAL A 70 4.32 -0.48 -21.14
CA VAL A 70 4.16 -1.67 -20.27
C VAL A 70 4.03 -1.24 -18.81
N TYR A 71 4.88 -0.34 -18.34
CA TYR A 71 4.82 0.16 -16.97
C TYR A 71 3.51 0.91 -16.67
N LEU A 72 3.02 1.76 -17.57
CA LEU A 72 1.75 2.47 -17.40
C LEU A 72 0.54 1.53 -17.38
N VAL A 73 0.54 0.48 -18.20
CA VAL A 73 -0.51 -0.55 -18.17
C VAL A 73 -0.51 -1.28 -16.83
N TRP A 74 0.66 -1.68 -16.34
CA TRP A 74 0.80 -2.31 -15.03
C TRP A 74 0.34 -1.37 -13.91
N LEU A 75 0.75 -0.11 -13.92
CA LEU A 75 0.35 0.91 -12.95
C LEU A 75 -1.17 1.14 -12.95
N GLY A 76 -1.79 1.17 -14.13
CA GLY A 76 -3.24 1.21 -14.28
C GLY A 76 -3.94 0.00 -13.63
N GLY A 77 -3.34 -1.18 -13.72
CA GLY A 77 -3.79 -2.38 -13.01
C GLY A 77 -3.70 -2.23 -11.50
N VAL A 78 -2.59 -1.73 -10.98
CA VAL A 78 -2.41 -1.45 -9.54
C VAL A 78 -3.48 -0.49 -9.02
N LEU A 79 -3.72 0.63 -9.72
CA LEU A 79 -4.74 1.61 -9.33
C LEU A 79 -6.16 1.02 -9.30
N LYS A 80 -6.50 0.16 -10.28
CA LYS A 80 -7.78 -0.57 -10.28
C LYS A 80 -7.92 -1.48 -9.06
N ASN A 81 -6.86 -2.22 -8.71
CA ASN A 81 -6.84 -3.11 -7.56
C ASN A 81 -6.97 -2.33 -6.24
N VAL A 82 -6.21 -1.24 -6.08
CA VAL A 82 -6.30 -0.36 -4.90
C VAL A 82 -7.71 0.20 -4.76
N LYS A 83 -8.29 0.71 -5.86
CA LYS A 83 -9.69 1.19 -5.86
C LYS A 83 -10.66 0.09 -5.41
N SER A 84 -10.49 -1.14 -5.91
CA SER A 84 -11.35 -2.28 -5.58
C SER A 84 -11.28 -2.62 -4.09
N ILE A 85 -10.06 -2.74 -3.54
CA ILE A 85 -9.82 -3.05 -2.13
C ILE A 85 -10.40 -1.93 -1.24
N THR A 86 -10.13 -0.66 -1.57
CA THR A 86 -10.67 0.48 -0.81
C THR A 86 -12.20 0.52 -0.88
N ALA A 87 -12.79 0.30 -2.04
CA ALA A 87 -14.25 0.26 -2.18
C ALA A 87 -14.88 -0.92 -1.41
N TYR A 88 -14.21 -2.07 -1.38
CA TYR A 88 -14.63 -3.21 -0.57
C TYR A 88 -14.57 -2.87 0.92
N ALA A 89 -13.45 -2.32 1.41
CA ALA A 89 -13.30 -1.91 2.80
C ALA A 89 -14.33 -0.87 3.22
N LEU A 90 -14.67 0.11 2.37
CA LEU A 90 -15.70 1.11 2.67
C LEU A 90 -17.12 0.52 2.74
N LYS A 91 -17.40 -0.56 2.01
CA LYS A 91 -18.70 -1.25 2.04
C LYS A 91 -18.87 -2.16 3.25
N GLN A 92 -17.78 -2.46 3.95
CA GLN A 92 -17.85 -3.30 5.12
C GLN A 92 -18.55 -2.54 6.26
N ASP A 93 -19.49 -3.20 6.94
CA ASP A 93 -20.06 -2.66 8.18
C ASP A 93 -19.03 -2.87 9.29
N TRP A 94 -18.37 -1.78 9.69
CA TRP A 94 -17.36 -1.77 10.75
C TRP A 94 -17.98 -1.66 12.15
N LYS A 95 -19.31 -1.63 12.26
CA LYS A 95 -19.97 -1.69 13.57
C LYS A 95 -19.64 -3.04 14.21
N ALA A 96 -19.18 -2.99 15.46
CA ALA A 96 -18.92 -4.17 16.28
C ALA A 96 -20.20 -4.89 16.74
N THR A 97 -21.31 -4.72 16.02
CA THR A 97 -22.55 -5.44 16.28
C THR A 97 -22.45 -6.79 15.60
N ASN A 98 -21.70 -7.69 16.23
CA ASN A 98 -21.72 -9.08 15.87
C ASN A 98 -23.11 -9.59 16.25
N LYS A 99 -24.03 -9.73 15.28
CA LYS A 99 -25.43 -10.11 15.54
C LYS A 99 -25.55 -11.38 16.38
N THR A 100 -24.57 -12.28 16.28
CA THR A 100 -24.46 -13.50 17.08
C THR A 100 -24.29 -13.22 18.59
N VAL A 101 -23.66 -12.11 18.98
CA VAL A 101 -23.47 -11.70 20.38
C VAL A 101 -24.73 -11.01 20.90
N GLU A 102 -25.35 -10.15 20.07
CA GLU A 102 -26.57 -9.42 20.42
C GLU A 102 -27.78 -10.37 20.59
N GLU A 103 -27.93 -11.36 19.70
CA GLU A 103 -28.96 -12.41 19.83
C GLU A 103 -28.73 -13.32 21.05
N ALA A 104 -27.47 -13.54 21.46
CA ALA A 104 -27.13 -14.33 22.63
C ALA A 104 -27.38 -13.60 23.96
N GLU A 105 -27.32 -12.26 23.96
CA GLU A 105 -27.69 -11.43 25.12
C GLU A 105 -29.21 -11.30 25.25
N VAL A 106 -29.92 -11.06 24.15
CA VAL A 106 -31.39 -11.01 24.12
C VAL A 106 -32.00 -12.35 24.56
N GLN A 107 -31.45 -13.50 24.14
CA GLN A 107 -31.92 -14.82 24.59
C GLN A 107 -31.59 -15.14 26.06
N LYS A 108 -30.64 -14.46 26.69
CA LYS A 108 -30.38 -14.60 28.13
C LYS A 108 -31.37 -13.79 28.95
N GLU A 109 -31.79 -12.63 28.44
CA GLU A 109 -32.75 -11.75 29.10
C GLU A 109 -34.17 -12.34 29.09
N ASP A 110 -34.53 -13.08 28.04
CA ASP A 110 -35.86 -13.71 27.87
C ASP A 110 -35.99 -15.08 28.56
N LYS A 111 -34.92 -15.60 29.20
CA LYS A 111 -34.97 -16.86 29.95
C LYS A 111 -35.36 -16.60 31.41
N PRO A 112 -36.35 -17.32 31.96
CA PRO A 112 -36.79 -17.12 33.34
C PRO A 112 -35.61 -17.32 34.29
N THR A 113 -35.43 -16.36 35.19
CA THR A 113 -34.31 -16.39 36.12
C THR A 113 -34.47 -17.56 37.08
N ILE A 114 -33.39 -17.94 37.76
CA ILE A 114 -33.46 -19.00 38.79
C ILE A 114 -34.50 -18.62 39.87
N TRP A 115 -34.64 -17.33 40.15
CA TRP A 115 -35.62 -16.80 41.10
C TRP A 115 -37.07 -16.97 40.65
N ASP A 116 -37.34 -16.86 39.35
CA ASP A 116 -38.69 -17.07 38.79
C ASP A 116 -39.09 -18.56 38.84
N ARG A 117 -38.11 -19.45 38.70
CA ARG A 117 -38.30 -20.91 38.79
C ARG A 117 -38.47 -21.43 40.22
N ILE A 118 -37.98 -20.71 41.22
CA ILE A 118 -38.15 -21.08 42.64
C ILE A 118 -39.51 -20.62 43.18
N LYS A 119 -40.14 -19.63 42.53
CA LYS A 119 -41.44 -19.07 42.96
C LYS A 119 -42.67 -19.74 42.32
N SER A 120 -42.49 -20.61 41.31
CA SER A 120 -43.55 -21.43 40.70
C SER A 120 -43.65 -22.81 41.36
#